data_AF-A0A7C4ZEX8-F1
#
_entry.id   AF-A0A7C4ZEX8-F1
#
_cell.length_a   1.000
_cell.length_b   1.000
_cell.length_c   1.000
_cell.angle_alpha   90.00
_cell.angle_beta   90.00
_cell.angle_gamma   90.00
#
_symmetry.space_group_name_H-M   'P 1'
#
loop_
_entity.id
_entity.type
_entity.pdbx_description
1 polymer ?
#
loop_
_entity_poly.entity_id
_entity_poly.type
_entity_poly.pdbx_seq_one_letter_code
_entity_poly.pdbx_strand_id
1 'polypeptide(L)'
;MFRRFLAAIRSFLGLFIRGLEKPEVMLQQYIDDMRAQVPKLNDTVAEVMKHEVLLRNRIEKLQKEIADLDKQIIAAVKLGPQYEEEAKMLIQRMEDAKRDLEETKVQYEAAQKASAQAKLAREDYIRTMNQKIQEAMRAISRAKQAEMQERLAGLMMSFNQGDQSDTLERMTEKIEERAAKAQAKVELATSGVDARMQEIRRATVSSEVEEKLLEYKRQLGLAPPEEDATKTMQPIPEQPESTGN
;
A
#
# COMPACT_ATOMS: atom_id res chain seq x y z
N MET A 1 21.94 -16.43 7.72
CA MET A 1 20.98 -16.61 6.59
C MET A 1 21.28 -15.74 5.38
N PHE A 2 21.72 -14.48 5.54
CA PHE A 2 22.01 -13.53 4.45
C PHE A 2 23.01 -14.03 3.38
N ARG A 3 24.03 -14.81 3.77
CA ARG A 3 24.99 -15.42 2.83
C ARG A 3 24.38 -16.51 1.94
N ARG A 4 23.33 -17.19 2.41
CA ARG A 4 22.58 -18.18 1.61
C ARG A 4 21.65 -17.49 0.60
N PHE A 5 21.13 -16.30 0.92
CA PHE A 5 20.37 -15.44 0.01
C PHE A 5 21.25 -14.88 -1.14
N LEU A 6 22.45 -14.38 -0.82
CA LEU A 6 23.42 -13.96 -1.85
C LEU A 6 23.96 -15.12 -2.70
N ALA A 7 24.13 -16.30 -2.10
CA ALA A 7 24.47 -17.52 -2.84
C ALA A 7 23.32 -17.99 -3.74
N ALA A 8 22.05 -17.84 -3.31
CA ALA A 8 20.89 -18.11 -4.14
C ALA A 8 20.81 -17.16 -5.34
N ILE A 9 21.07 -15.86 -5.15
CA ILE A 9 21.15 -14.84 -6.23
C ILE A 9 22.28 -15.16 -7.22
N ARG A 10 23.46 -15.58 -6.72
CA ARG A 10 24.59 -15.97 -7.58
C ARG A 10 24.34 -17.31 -8.30
N SER A 11 23.61 -18.24 -7.69
CA SER A 11 23.18 -19.49 -8.35
C SER A 11 22.07 -19.26 -9.39
N PHE A 12 21.20 -18.27 -9.15
CA PHE A 12 20.19 -17.82 -10.11
C PHE A 12 20.87 -17.34 -11.38
N LEU A 13 21.94 -16.52 -11.26
CA LEU A 13 22.80 -16.07 -12.36
C LEU A 13 23.57 -17.20 -13.09
N GLY A 14 23.79 -18.35 -12.45
CA GLY A 14 24.46 -19.53 -13.03
C GLY A 14 23.52 -20.48 -13.78
N LEU A 15 22.21 -20.40 -13.56
CA LEU A 15 21.20 -21.20 -14.27
C LEU A 15 20.81 -20.62 -15.63
N PHE A 16 21.29 -19.41 -15.98
CA PHE A 16 21.00 -18.67 -17.22
C PHE A 16 21.48 -19.36 -18.52
N ILE A 17 22.07 -20.55 -18.43
CA ILE A 17 22.55 -21.31 -19.59
C ILE A 17 21.60 -22.48 -19.95
N ARG A 18 20.62 -22.82 -19.10
CA ARG A 18 19.74 -23.99 -19.34
C ARG A 18 18.27 -23.65 -19.11
N GLY A 19 17.65 -23.01 -20.09
CA GLY A 19 16.20 -22.85 -20.17
C GLY A 19 15.82 -21.68 -21.07
N LEU A 20 15.21 -21.97 -22.20
CA LEU A 20 14.77 -21.06 -23.28
C LEU A 20 13.67 -20.05 -22.86
N GLU A 21 13.61 -19.60 -21.62
CA GLU A 21 12.64 -18.59 -21.17
C GLU A 21 13.24 -17.19 -21.32
N LYS A 22 12.58 -16.38 -22.15
CA LYS A 22 12.98 -15.01 -22.46
C LYS A 22 13.15 -14.20 -21.15
N PRO A 23 14.30 -13.52 -20.93
CA PRO A 23 14.60 -12.80 -19.68
C PRO A 23 13.54 -11.73 -19.34
N GLU A 24 12.83 -11.20 -20.33
CA GLU A 24 11.72 -10.28 -20.16
C GLU A 24 10.54 -10.88 -19.41
N VAL A 25 10.21 -12.15 -19.67
CA VAL A 25 9.09 -12.86 -19.04
C VAL A 25 9.39 -13.08 -17.55
N MET A 26 10.63 -13.43 -17.22
CA MET A 26 11.06 -13.58 -15.83
C MET A 26 11.00 -12.25 -15.06
N LEU A 27 11.40 -11.14 -15.68
CA LEU A 27 11.31 -9.82 -15.07
C LEU A 27 9.85 -9.36 -14.88
N GLN A 28 8.97 -9.70 -15.82
CA GLN A 28 7.52 -9.45 -15.67
C GLN A 28 6.95 -10.27 -14.52
N GLN A 29 7.26 -11.56 -14.44
CA GLN A 29 6.85 -12.41 -13.33
C GLN A 29 7.35 -11.86 -11.99
N TYR A 30 8.60 -11.40 -11.93
CA TYR A 30 9.15 -10.77 -10.73
C TYR A 30 8.35 -9.53 -10.30
N ILE A 31 7.96 -8.66 -11.24
CA ILE A 31 7.13 -7.49 -10.95
C ILE A 31 5.76 -7.94 -10.39
N ASP A 32 5.14 -8.94 -11.00
CA ASP A 32 3.83 -9.44 -10.60
C ASP A 32 3.89 -10.10 -9.21
N ASP A 33 4.94 -10.87 -8.92
CA ASP A 33 5.18 -11.47 -7.61
C ASP A 33 5.38 -10.41 -6.52
N MET A 34 6.09 -9.31 -6.81
CA MET A 34 6.26 -8.20 -5.86
C MET A 34 4.93 -7.50 -5.59
N ARG A 35 4.12 -7.27 -6.63
CA ARG A 35 2.77 -6.69 -6.50
C ARG A 35 1.83 -7.58 -5.70
N ALA A 36 1.90 -8.90 -5.92
CA ALA A 36 1.10 -9.90 -5.22
C ALA A 36 1.43 -9.98 -3.71
N GLN A 37 2.59 -9.49 -3.28
CA GLN A 37 2.94 -9.39 -1.86
C GLN A 37 2.32 -8.19 -1.15
N VAL A 38 1.93 -7.13 -1.88
CA VAL A 38 1.37 -5.90 -1.28
C VAL A 38 0.09 -6.19 -0.47
N PRO A 39 -0.90 -6.95 -0.97
CA PRO A 39 -2.08 -7.32 -0.18
C PRO A 39 -1.71 -8.06 1.12
N LYS A 40 -0.84 -9.06 1.04
CA LYS A 40 -0.39 -9.85 2.21
C LYS A 40 0.29 -8.99 3.27
N LEU A 41 1.10 -8.02 2.81
CA LEU A 41 1.74 -7.05 3.69
C LEU A 41 0.72 -6.12 4.34
N ASN A 42 -0.27 -5.63 3.59
CA ASN A 42 -1.36 -4.82 4.12
C ASN A 42 -2.15 -5.59 5.20
N ASP A 43 -2.45 -6.87 4.95
CA ASP A 43 -3.16 -7.72 5.92
C ASP A 43 -2.34 -7.86 7.22
N THR A 44 -1.03 -8.08 7.09
CA THR A 44 -0.13 -8.19 8.25
C THR A 44 -0.08 -6.88 9.05
N VAL A 45 0.03 -5.74 8.38
CA VAL A 45 0.02 -4.43 9.03
C VAL A 45 -1.35 -4.18 9.70
N ALA A 46 -2.44 -4.53 9.03
CA ALA A 46 -3.78 -4.40 9.58
C ALA A 46 -3.98 -5.24 10.84
N GLU A 47 -3.44 -6.46 10.89
CA GLU A 47 -3.48 -7.31 12.08
C GLU A 47 -2.74 -6.70 13.28
N VAL A 48 -1.55 -6.13 13.05
CA VAL A 48 -0.80 -5.41 14.10
C VAL A 48 -1.57 -4.18 14.59
N MET A 49 -2.12 -3.39 13.66
CA MET A 49 -2.95 -2.22 13.99
C MET A 49 -4.23 -2.61 14.72
N LYS A 50 -4.86 -3.73 14.35
CA LYS A 50 -6.05 -4.26 15.04
C LYS A 50 -5.73 -4.54 16.50
N HIS A 51 -4.57 -5.13 16.80
CA HIS A 51 -4.16 -5.38 18.18
C HIS A 51 -4.01 -4.08 19.00
N GLU A 52 -3.38 -3.04 18.42
CA GLU A 52 -3.31 -1.70 19.02
C GLU A 52 -4.71 -1.13 19.32
N VAL A 53 -5.64 -1.21 18.36
CA VAL A 53 -7.02 -0.71 18.53
C VAL A 53 -7.76 -1.48 19.62
N LEU A 54 -7.61 -2.80 19.69
CA LEU A 54 -8.24 -3.61 20.73
C LEU A 54 -7.75 -3.22 22.13
N LEU A 55 -6.44 -2.97 22.29
CA LEU A 55 -5.86 -2.51 23.55
C LEU A 55 -6.36 -1.12 23.93
N ARG A 56 -6.42 -0.18 22.97
CA ARG A 56 -7.01 1.15 23.22
C ARG A 56 -8.46 1.06 23.70
N ASN A 57 -9.27 0.26 23.02
CA ASN A 57 -10.67 0.05 23.40
C ASN A 57 -10.79 -0.60 24.78
N ARG A 58 -9.85 -1.47 25.16
CA ARG A 58 -9.80 -2.07 26.50
C ARG A 58 -9.45 -1.03 27.57
N ILE A 59 -8.49 -0.14 27.31
CA ILE A 59 -8.16 1.00 28.18
C ILE A 59 -9.40 1.86 28.43
N GLU A 60 -10.10 2.27 27.37
CA GLU A 60 -11.32 3.10 27.48
C GLU A 60 -12.41 2.41 28.31
N LYS A 61 -12.60 1.10 28.11
CA LYS A 61 -13.56 0.31 28.89
C LYS A 61 -13.19 0.24 30.37
N LEU A 62 -11.92 -0.02 30.68
CA LEU A 62 -11.44 -0.07 32.07
C LEU A 62 -11.54 1.29 32.76
N GLN A 63 -11.23 2.38 32.07
CA GLN A 63 -11.41 3.73 32.61
C GLN A 63 -12.88 4.03 32.95
N LYS A 64 -13.82 3.64 32.07
CA LYS A 64 -15.26 3.75 32.35
C LYS A 64 -15.68 2.89 33.53
N GLU A 65 -15.22 1.64 33.59
CA GLU A 65 -15.49 0.73 34.70
C GLU A 65 -15.00 1.31 36.04
N ILE A 66 -13.79 1.84 36.10
CA ILE A 66 -13.23 2.49 37.30
C ILE A 66 -14.11 3.69 37.71
N ALA A 67 -14.50 4.53 36.76
CA ALA A 67 -15.35 5.70 37.05
C ALA A 67 -16.75 5.30 37.55
N ASP A 68 -17.32 4.21 37.04
CA ASP A 68 -18.63 3.73 37.49
C ASP A 68 -18.54 3.00 38.84
N LEU A 69 -17.45 2.29 39.12
CA LEU A 69 -17.19 1.71 40.43
C LEU A 69 -17.01 2.80 41.49
N ASP A 70 -16.28 3.88 41.17
CA ASP A 70 -16.10 5.02 42.08
C ASP A 70 -17.44 5.64 42.50
N LYS A 71 -18.35 5.88 41.55
CA LYS A 71 -19.72 6.35 41.84
C LYS A 71 -20.49 5.38 42.75
N GLN A 72 -20.38 4.08 42.50
CA GLN A 72 -21.06 3.05 43.30
C GLN A 72 -20.50 2.98 44.72
N ILE A 73 -19.18 3.11 44.90
CA ILE A 73 -18.53 3.16 46.21
C ILE A 73 -19.04 4.38 46.98
N ILE A 74 -19.05 5.57 46.35
CA ILE A 74 -19.57 6.80 46.98
C ILE A 74 -21.04 6.62 47.39
N ALA A 75 -21.86 5.99 46.56
CA ALA A 75 -23.26 5.72 46.87
C ALA A 75 -23.41 4.75 48.06
N ALA A 76 -22.68 3.63 48.06
CA ALA A 76 -22.71 2.65 49.16
C ALA A 76 -22.31 3.28 50.49
N VAL A 77 -21.22 4.06 50.52
CA VAL A 77 -20.76 4.77 51.73
C VAL A 77 -21.81 5.77 52.23
N LYS A 78 -22.50 6.49 51.33
CA LYS A 78 -23.57 7.43 51.70
C LYS A 78 -24.82 6.76 52.26
N LEU A 79 -25.11 5.51 51.87
CA LEU A 79 -26.27 4.77 52.36
C LEU A 79 -26.12 4.27 53.80
N GLY A 80 -24.89 4.25 54.33
CA GLY A 80 -24.61 4.00 55.75
C GLY A 80 -23.90 2.67 56.03
N PRO A 81 -23.62 2.37 57.31
CA PRO A 81 -22.77 1.25 57.75
C PRO A 81 -23.22 -0.13 57.28
N GLN A 82 -24.51 -0.32 57.03
CA GLN A 82 -25.06 -1.58 56.55
C GLN A 82 -24.64 -1.95 55.12
N TYR A 83 -24.03 -1.02 54.36
CA TYR A 83 -23.48 -1.25 53.01
C TYR A 83 -21.94 -1.27 52.98
N GLU A 84 -21.29 -1.35 54.15
CA GLU A 84 -19.83 -1.24 54.26
C GLU A 84 -19.10 -2.43 53.61
N GLU A 85 -19.65 -3.64 53.73
CA GLU A 85 -19.05 -4.84 53.12
C GLU A 85 -19.16 -4.82 51.59
N GLU A 86 -20.28 -4.34 51.05
CA GLU A 86 -20.45 -4.09 49.62
C GLU A 86 -19.47 -3.03 49.11
N ALA A 87 -19.28 -1.94 49.87
CA ALA A 87 -18.31 -0.92 49.53
C ALA A 87 -16.88 -1.49 49.48
N LYS A 88 -16.49 -2.35 50.44
CA LYS A 88 -15.18 -3.04 50.44
C LYS A 88 -15.00 -3.92 49.20
N MET A 89 -16.01 -4.68 48.81
CA MET A 89 -15.96 -5.50 47.59
C MET A 89 -15.83 -4.65 46.31
N LEU A 90 -16.55 -3.54 46.23
CA LEU A 90 -16.46 -2.61 45.10
C LEU A 90 -15.08 -1.95 45.01
N ILE A 91 -14.49 -1.57 46.15
CA ILE A 91 -13.12 -1.05 46.23
C ILE A 91 -12.12 -2.09 45.71
N GLN A 92 -12.23 -3.35 46.17
CA GLN A 92 -11.34 -4.43 45.70
C GLN A 92 -11.41 -4.58 44.17
N ARG A 93 -12.62 -4.61 43.61
CA ARG A 93 -12.82 -4.68 42.15
C ARG A 93 -12.24 -3.46 41.42
N MET A 94 -12.37 -2.27 42.00
CA MET A 94 -11.79 -1.05 41.43
C MET A 94 -10.27 -1.11 41.40
N GLU A 95 -9.63 -1.59 42.47
CA GLU A 95 -8.17 -1.75 42.51
C GLU A 95 -7.67 -2.79 41.51
N ASP A 96 -8.40 -3.90 41.35
CA ASP A 96 -8.11 -4.88 40.29
C ASP A 96 -8.23 -4.25 38.89
N ALA A 97 -9.29 -3.49 38.63
CA ALA A 97 -9.47 -2.79 37.35
C ALA A 97 -8.39 -1.73 37.08
N LYS A 98 -7.89 -1.05 38.12
CA LYS A 98 -6.77 -0.09 38.02
C LYS A 98 -5.46 -0.80 37.68
N ARG A 99 -5.18 -1.97 38.28
CA ARG A 99 -4.00 -2.78 37.94
C ARG A 99 -4.08 -3.24 36.49
N ASP A 100 -5.22 -3.79 36.07
CA ASP A 100 -5.45 -4.23 34.69
C ASP A 100 -5.29 -3.06 33.71
N LEU A 101 -5.76 -1.86 34.07
CA LEU A 101 -5.61 -0.66 33.25
C LEU A 101 -4.13 -0.31 33.04
N GLU A 102 -3.32 -0.35 34.10
CA GLU A 102 -1.91 -0.01 34.00
C GLU A 102 -1.13 -1.05 33.18
N GLU A 103 -1.40 -2.33 33.39
CA GLU A 103 -0.84 -3.41 32.56
C GLU A 103 -1.24 -3.26 31.08
N THR A 104 -2.51 -2.93 30.81
CA THR A 104 -3.01 -2.73 29.44
C THR A 104 -2.37 -1.51 28.78
N LYS A 105 -2.09 -0.43 29.52
CA LYS A 105 -1.38 0.74 28.97
C LYS A 105 0.05 0.39 28.54
N VAL A 106 0.78 -0.37 29.34
CA VAL A 106 2.13 -0.84 28.98
C VAL A 106 2.08 -1.67 27.69
N GLN A 107 1.11 -2.59 27.58
CA GLN A 107 0.90 -3.36 26.36
C GLN A 107 0.53 -2.47 25.17
N TYR A 108 -0.31 -1.45 25.38
CA TYR A 108 -0.72 -0.50 24.34
C TYR A 108 0.45 0.32 23.81
N GLU A 109 1.36 0.80 24.66
CA GLU A 109 2.57 1.50 24.23
C GLU A 109 3.48 0.62 23.36
N ALA A 110 3.64 -0.65 23.73
CA ALA A 110 4.37 -1.62 22.93
C ALA A 110 3.68 -1.87 21.58
N ALA A 111 2.35 -2.01 21.57
CA ALA A 111 1.56 -2.20 20.35
C ALA A 111 1.61 -0.98 19.43
N GLN A 112 1.61 0.24 19.97
CA GLN A 112 1.75 1.48 19.21
C GLN A 112 3.11 1.54 18.49
N LYS A 113 4.19 1.17 19.18
CA LYS A 113 5.53 1.09 18.57
C LYS A 113 5.57 0.04 17.46
N ALA A 114 4.99 -1.15 17.70
CA ALA A 114 4.93 -2.22 16.70
C ALA A 114 4.11 -1.80 15.45
N SER A 115 2.97 -1.13 15.66
CA SER A 115 2.11 -0.59 14.61
C SER A 115 2.83 0.47 13.76
N ALA A 116 3.54 1.40 14.41
CA ALA A 116 4.37 2.39 13.72
C ALA A 116 5.48 1.74 12.89
N GLN A 117 6.18 0.75 13.45
CA GLN A 117 7.22 0.00 12.72
C GLN A 117 6.64 -0.78 11.55
N ALA A 118 5.46 -1.40 11.70
CA ALA A 118 4.79 -2.13 10.64
C ALA A 118 4.40 -1.21 9.46
N LYS A 119 3.90 0.00 9.76
CA LYS A 119 3.61 1.02 8.74
C LYS A 119 4.88 1.45 7.98
N LEU A 120 5.95 1.76 8.71
CA LEU A 120 7.24 2.12 8.10
C LEU A 120 7.80 0.99 7.22
N ALA A 121 7.78 -0.25 7.71
CA ALA A 121 8.25 -1.41 6.95
C ALA A 121 7.44 -1.59 5.65
N ARG A 122 6.13 -1.33 5.68
CA ARG A 122 5.28 -1.34 4.49
C ARG A 122 5.65 -0.23 3.51
N GLU A 123 5.85 0.99 3.98
CA GLU A 123 6.26 2.12 3.14
C GLU A 123 7.61 1.87 2.47
N ASP A 124 8.58 1.36 3.23
CA ASP A 124 9.91 1.00 2.72
C ASP A 124 9.85 -0.14 1.70
N TYR A 125 8.99 -1.14 1.92
CA TYR A 125 8.73 -2.20 0.95
C TYR A 125 8.17 -1.64 -0.34
N ILE A 126 7.13 -0.80 -0.28
CA ILE A 126 6.50 -0.20 -1.47
C ILE A 126 7.51 0.68 -2.22
N ARG A 127 8.33 1.46 -1.51
CA ARG A 127 9.38 2.29 -2.11
C ARG A 127 10.41 1.44 -2.86
N THR A 128 10.93 0.42 -2.19
CA THR A 128 11.91 -0.51 -2.77
C THR A 128 11.31 -1.26 -3.96
N MET A 129 10.07 -1.71 -3.85
CA MET A 129 9.32 -2.34 -4.93
C MET A 129 9.25 -1.43 -6.15
N ASN A 130 8.84 -0.17 -5.98
CA ASN A 130 8.74 0.78 -7.09
C ASN A 130 10.09 1.00 -7.76
N GLN A 131 11.17 1.13 -7.01
CA GLN A 131 12.54 1.23 -7.56
C GLN A 131 12.89 0.01 -8.42
N LYS A 132 12.65 -1.19 -7.90
CA LYS A 132 12.93 -2.44 -8.61
C LYS A 132 12.06 -2.64 -9.85
N ILE A 133 10.79 -2.23 -9.80
CA ILE A 133 9.89 -2.25 -10.96
C ILE A 133 10.46 -1.35 -12.07
N GLN A 134 10.94 -0.15 -11.73
CA GLN A 134 11.54 0.76 -12.71
C GLN A 134 12.82 0.18 -13.33
N GLU A 135 13.68 -0.42 -12.52
CA GLU A 135 14.89 -1.11 -13.00
C GLU A 135 14.55 -2.29 -13.93
N ALA A 136 13.58 -3.12 -13.54
CA ALA A 136 13.11 -4.24 -14.34
C ALA A 136 12.50 -3.77 -15.67
N MET A 137 11.69 -2.70 -15.67
CA MET A 137 11.13 -2.11 -16.90
C MET A 137 12.23 -1.61 -17.85
N ARG A 138 13.28 -0.94 -17.32
CA ARG A 138 14.44 -0.52 -18.11
C ARG A 138 15.22 -1.70 -18.68
N ALA A 139 15.35 -2.80 -17.93
CA ALA A 139 15.99 -4.01 -18.41
C ALA A 139 15.17 -4.69 -19.52
N ILE A 140 13.84 -4.80 -19.35
CA ILE A 140 12.93 -5.32 -20.38
C ILE A 140 13.03 -4.49 -21.67
N SER A 141 13.04 -3.15 -21.56
CA SER A 141 13.16 -2.27 -22.72
C SER A 141 14.47 -2.48 -23.48
N ARG A 142 15.59 -2.60 -22.77
CA ARG A 142 16.91 -2.89 -23.38
C ARG A 142 16.94 -4.27 -24.04
N ALA A 143 16.39 -5.28 -23.40
CA ALA A 143 16.33 -6.63 -23.94
C ALA A 143 15.50 -6.69 -25.25
N LYS A 144 14.35 -6.02 -25.29
CA LYS A 144 13.55 -5.86 -26.52
C LYS A 144 14.30 -5.15 -27.65
N GLN A 145 15.10 -4.12 -27.33
CA GLN A 145 15.91 -3.43 -28.32
C GLN A 145 17.04 -4.33 -28.85
N ALA A 146 17.67 -5.13 -27.99
CA ALA A 146 18.68 -6.11 -28.40
C ALA A 146 18.08 -7.22 -29.28
N GLU A 147 16.91 -7.78 -28.91
CA GLU A 147 16.20 -8.78 -29.73
C GLU A 147 15.87 -8.24 -31.13
N MET A 148 15.51 -6.96 -31.24
CA MET A 148 15.28 -6.30 -32.52
C MET A 148 16.56 -6.15 -33.35
N GLN A 149 17.67 -5.74 -32.74
CA GLN A 149 18.97 -5.63 -33.43
C GLN A 149 19.47 -7.00 -33.90
N GLU A 150 19.32 -8.04 -33.09
CA GLU A 150 19.67 -9.42 -33.45
C GLU A 150 18.82 -9.91 -34.64
N ARG A 151 17.51 -9.66 -34.62
CA ARG A 151 16.63 -9.97 -35.76
C ARG A 151 17.05 -9.24 -37.03
N LEU A 152 17.39 -7.96 -36.93
CA LEU A 152 17.86 -7.18 -38.08
C LEU A 152 19.18 -7.74 -38.63
N ALA A 153 20.15 -8.03 -37.76
CA ALA A 153 21.43 -8.63 -38.17
C ALA A 153 21.26 -10.02 -38.79
N GLY A 154 20.39 -10.86 -38.22
CA GLY A 154 20.07 -12.18 -38.74
C GLY A 154 19.43 -12.13 -40.13
N LEU A 155 18.52 -11.16 -40.36
CA LEU A 155 17.99 -10.90 -41.69
C LEU A 155 19.12 -10.50 -42.65
N MET A 156 19.96 -9.52 -42.29
CA MET A 156 21.09 -9.09 -43.13
C MET A 156 22.03 -10.25 -43.50
N MET A 157 22.35 -11.13 -42.56
CA MET A 157 23.18 -12.32 -42.83
C MET A 157 22.49 -13.33 -43.74
N SER A 158 21.19 -13.59 -43.54
CA SER A 158 20.41 -14.51 -44.37
C SER A 158 20.24 -14.01 -45.82
N PHE A 159 20.23 -12.69 -46.03
CA PHE A 159 20.07 -12.06 -47.34
C PHE A 159 21.40 -11.86 -48.08
N ASN A 160 22.54 -11.75 -47.40
CA ASN A 160 23.86 -11.66 -48.04
C ASN A 160 24.28 -12.94 -48.80
N GLN A 161 23.46 -13.99 -48.75
CA GLN A 161 23.66 -15.26 -49.45
C GLN A 161 22.77 -15.40 -50.71
N GLY A 162 21.97 -14.38 -51.07
CA GLY A 162 21.15 -14.35 -52.29
C GLY A 162 20.97 -12.94 -52.89
N ASP A 163 21.17 -12.82 -54.20
CA ASP A 163 21.08 -11.55 -54.96
C ASP A 163 19.64 -11.01 -55.03
N GLN A 164 19.33 -9.98 -54.23
CA GLN A 164 18.09 -9.18 -54.30
C GLN A 164 18.20 -7.90 -53.45
N SER A 165 18.76 -6.83 -54.01
CA SER A 165 19.03 -5.55 -53.32
C SER A 165 17.81 -4.62 -53.16
N ASP A 166 16.80 -4.72 -54.05
CA ASP A 166 15.62 -3.82 -54.06
C ASP A 166 14.56 -4.18 -52.98
N THR A 167 14.57 -5.43 -52.51
CA THR A 167 13.72 -5.92 -51.42
C THR A 167 14.24 -5.51 -50.03
N LEU A 168 15.54 -5.23 -49.93
CA LEU A 168 16.24 -4.91 -48.69
C LEU A 168 15.82 -3.54 -48.14
N GLU A 169 15.72 -2.53 -49.00
CA GLU A 169 15.34 -1.17 -48.59
C GLU A 169 13.89 -1.16 -48.05
N ARG A 170 12.95 -1.80 -48.75
CA ARG A 170 11.54 -1.88 -48.35
C ARG A 170 11.32 -2.67 -47.06
N MET A 171 12.11 -3.71 -46.82
CA MET A 171 11.99 -4.52 -45.59
C MET A 171 12.71 -3.87 -44.41
N THR A 172 13.85 -3.21 -44.65
CA THR A 172 14.53 -2.36 -43.66
C THR A 172 13.59 -1.27 -43.18
N GLU A 173 12.95 -0.54 -44.10
CA GLU A 173 11.97 0.50 -43.78
C GLU A 173 10.80 -0.04 -42.96
N LYS A 174 10.30 -1.25 -43.28
CA LYS A 174 9.18 -1.88 -42.55
C LYS A 174 9.57 -2.39 -41.16
N ILE A 175 10.83 -2.77 -40.98
CA ILE A 175 11.39 -3.15 -39.68
C ILE A 175 11.63 -1.91 -38.84
N GLU A 176 12.20 -0.85 -39.41
CA GLU A 176 12.35 0.46 -38.77
C GLU A 176 11.00 1.04 -38.37
N GLU A 177 9.97 0.92 -39.21
CA GLU A 177 8.61 1.33 -38.88
C GLU A 177 8.05 0.53 -37.70
N ARG A 178 8.25 -0.79 -37.67
CA ARG A 178 7.84 -1.65 -36.54
C ARG A 178 8.62 -1.33 -35.27
N ALA A 179 9.92 -1.07 -35.40
CA ALA A 179 10.81 -0.70 -34.31
C ALA A 179 10.38 0.63 -33.69
N ALA A 180 10.17 1.65 -34.52
CA ALA A 180 9.68 2.96 -34.11
C ALA A 180 8.29 2.85 -33.45
N LYS A 181 7.36 2.06 -34.02
CA LYS A 181 6.05 1.80 -33.39
C LYS A 181 6.17 1.09 -32.04
N ALA A 182 7.08 0.13 -31.90
CA ALA A 182 7.30 -0.56 -30.63
C ALA A 182 7.93 0.37 -29.58
N GLN A 183 8.90 1.19 -29.99
CA GLN A 183 9.54 2.18 -29.13
C GLN A 183 8.55 3.26 -28.68
N ALA A 184 7.73 3.79 -29.58
CA ALA A 184 6.67 4.73 -29.25
C ALA A 184 5.65 4.13 -28.25
N LYS A 185 5.30 2.84 -28.39
CA LYS A 185 4.41 2.16 -27.43
C LYS A 185 5.05 2.00 -26.05
N VAL A 186 6.35 1.73 -25.97
CA VAL A 186 7.07 1.67 -24.70
C VAL A 186 7.10 3.06 -24.06
N GLU A 187 7.44 4.10 -24.83
CA GLU A 187 7.50 5.47 -24.37
C GLU A 187 6.14 5.97 -23.85
N LEU A 188 5.04 5.61 -24.53
CA LEU A 188 3.67 5.89 -24.08
C LEU A 188 3.31 5.15 -22.77
N ALA A 189 3.80 3.92 -22.59
CA ALA A 189 3.56 3.13 -21.38
C ALA A 189 4.37 3.65 -20.18
N THR A 190 5.63 4.04 -20.38
CA THR A 190 6.47 4.68 -19.34
C THR A 190 5.95 6.06 -18.97
N SER A 191 5.60 6.89 -19.96
CA SER A 191 5.00 8.20 -19.71
C SER A 191 3.64 8.10 -19.02
N GLY A 192 2.85 7.06 -19.29
CA GLY A 192 1.60 6.79 -18.56
C GLY A 192 1.80 6.40 -17.08
N VAL A 193 2.85 5.63 -16.75
CA VAL A 193 3.18 5.28 -15.36
C VAL A 193 3.78 6.48 -14.62
N ASP A 194 4.66 7.24 -15.26
CA ASP A 194 5.24 8.46 -14.69
C ASP A 194 4.19 9.57 -14.53
N ALA A 195 3.26 9.72 -15.48
CA ALA A 195 2.11 10.63 -15.38
C ALA A 195 1.17 10.21 -14.24
N ARG A 196 0.83 8.92 -14.11
CA ARG A 196 0.04 8.42 -12.97
C ARG A 196 0.75 8.62 -11.64
N MET A 197 2.07 8.41 -11.59
CA MET A 197 2.87 8.70 -10.41
C MET A 197 2.96 10.19 -10.10
N GLN A 198 3.00 11.04 -11.13
CA GLN A 198 2.99 12.50 -10.98
C GLN A 198 1.60 13.01 -10.55
N GLU A 199 0.52 12.42 -11.03
CA GLU A 199 -0.85 12.66 -10.57
C GLU A 199 -1.04 12.22 -9.12
N ILE A 200 -0.56 11.03 -8.73
CA ILE A 200 -0.58 10.57 -7.34
C ILE A 200 0.22 11.53 -6.45
N ARG A 201 1.43 11.94 -6.87
CA ARG A 201 2.22 12.93 -6.14
C ARG A 201 1.52 14.29 -6.05
N ARG A 202 0.89 14.76 -7.13
CA ARG A 202 0.11 16.01 -7.13
C ARG A 202 -1.10 15.92 -6.21
N ALA A 203 -1.82 14.80 -6.21
CA ALA A 203 -2.96 14.55 -5.34
C ALA A 203 -2.55 14.48 -3.85
N THR A 204 -1.37 13.92 -3.56
CA THR A 204 -0.84 13.86 -2.19
C THR A 204 -0.38 15.24 -1.72
N VAL A 205 0.30 16.01 -2.59
CA VAL A 205 0.73 17.38 -2.29
C VAL A 205 -0.46 18.33 -2.14
N SER A 206 -1.52 18.20 -2.94
CA SER A 206 -2.72 19.04 -2.77
C SER A 206 -3.41 18.77 -1.44
N SER A 207 -3.50 17.50 -1.02
CA SER A 207 -4.07 17.14 0.28
C SER A 207 -3.21 17.66 1.44
N GLU A 208 -1.88 17.52 1.37
CA GLU A 208 -0.98 18.05 2.40
C GLU A 208 -0.98 19.60 2.46
N VAL A 209 -1.17 20.29 1.33
CA VAL A 209 -1.28 21.75 1.27
C VAL A 209 -2.62 22.23 1.82
N GLU A 210 -3.72 21.54 1.53
CA GLU A 210 -5.03 21.82 2.13
C GLU A 210 -5.04 21.57 3.64
N GLU A 211 -4.42 20.47 4.10
CA GLU A 211 -4.30 20.15 5.51
C GLU A 211 -3.45 21.19 6.26
N LYS A 212 -2.31 21.62 5.68
CA LYS A 212 -1.48 22.71 6.22
C LYS A 212 -2.19 24.06 6.20
N LEU A 213 -2.99 24.36 5.16
CA LEU A 213 -3.78 25.58 5.10
C LEU A 213 -4.88 25.60 6.17
N LEU A 214 -5.53 24.45 6.42
CA LEU A 214 -6.52 24.28 7.48
C LEU A 214 -5.89 24.48 8.86
N GLU A 215 -4.69 23.91 9.06
CA GLU A 215 -3.91 24.08 10.28
C GLU A 215 -3.49 25.55 10.48
N TYR A 216 -3.07 26.23 9.42
CA TYR A 216 -2.76 27.67 9.45
C TYR A 216 -3.99 28.53 9.77
N LYS A 217 -5.15 28.22 9.17
CA LYS A 217 -6.42 28.88 9.46
C LYS A 217 -6.88 28.63 10.90
N ARG A 218 -6.62 27.46 11.46
CA ARG A 218 -6.88 27.13 12.86
C ARG A 218 -5.98 27.93 13.80
N GLN A 219 -4.70 28.07 13.48
CA GLN A 219 -3.75 28.88 14.24
C GLN A 219 -4.06 30.39 14.17
N LEU A 220 -4.68 30.85 13.08
CA LEU A 220 -5.12 32.24 12.88
C LEU A 220 -6.57 32.52 13.35
N GLY A 221 -7.29 31.51 13.88
CA GLY A 221 -8.65 31.67 14.40
C GLY A 221 -9.74 31.86 13.34
N LEU A 222 -9.51 31.42 12.10
CA LEU A 222 -10.37 31.64 10.92
C LEU A 222 -10.98 30.34 10.35
N ALA A 223 -11.05 29.26 11.13
CA ALA A 223 -11.62 27.99 10.68
C ALA A 223 -13.17 28.01 10.75
N PRO A 224 -13.89 27.52 9.72
CA PRO A 224 -15.33 27.32 9.81
C PRO A 224 -15.66 26.21 10.82
N PRO A 225 -16.79 26.30 11.53
CA PRO A 225 -17.23 25.25 12.46
C PRO A 225 -17.50 23.94 11.70
N GLU A 226 -17.10 22.81 12.29
CA GLU A 226 -17.39 21.47 11.75
C GLU A 226 -18.91 21.27 11.64
N GLU A 227 -19.42 21.16 10.41
CA GLU A 227 -20.76 20.63 10.16
C GLU A 227 -20.69 19.10 10.05
N ASP A 228 -21.49 18.47 10.89
CA ASP A 228 -21.80 17.04 10.93
C ASP A 228 -21.96 16.41 9.55
N ALA A 229 -21.17 15.36 9.29
CA ALA A 229 -21.41 14.42 8.21
C ALA A 229 -22.72 13.64 8.48
N THR A 230 -23.85 14.23 8.10
CA THR A 230 -25.13 13.55 8.01
C THR A 230 -25.08 12.52 6.87
N LYS A 231 -25.18 11.25 7.26
CA LYS A 231 -25.48 10.12 6.37
C LYS A 231 -26.81 10.36 5.66
N THR A 232 -26.81 10.60 4.35
CA THR A 232 -28.00 10.44 3.49
C THR A 232 -27.63 10.00 2.09
N MET A 233 -27.68 8.68 1.85
CA MET A 233 -28.10 8.15 0.55
C MET A 233 -28.98 6.93 0.80
N GLN A 234 -30.28 7.20 0.96
CA GLN A 234 -31.39 6.27 0.75
C GLN A 234 -31.93 6.46 -0.69
N PRO A 235 -32.74 5.52 -1.22
CA PRO A 235 -32.59 4.96 -2.56
C PRO A 235 -33.23 5.77 -3.70
N ILE A 236 -32.83 5.39 -4.92
CA ILE A 236 -33.25 5.91 -6.23
C ILE A 236 -34.79 5.85 -6.40
N PRO A 237 -35.46 6.95 -6.80
CA PRO A 237 -36.85 6.90 -7.23
C PRO A 237 -36.99 6.52 -8.71
N GLU A 238 -37.90 5.59 -8.96
CA GLU A 238 -38.37 5.05 -10.25
C GLU A 238 -39.03 6.17 -11.09
N GLN A 239 -38.69 6.28 -12.38
CA GLN A 239 -39.32 7.22 -13.31
C GLN A 239 -40.63 6.65 -13.87
N PRO A 240 -41.71 7.45 -14.02
CA PRO A 240 -42.94 7.01 -14.67
C PRO A 240 -42.83 7.13 -16.18
N GLU A 241 -43.06 6.02 -16.91
CA GLU A 241 -43.25 6.05 -18.35
C GLU A 241 -44.64 6.61 -18.72
N SER A 242 -44.59 7.62 -19.58
CA SER A 242 -45.70 8.32 -20.20
C SER A 242 -46.49 7.42 -21.14
N THR A 243 -47.81 7.45 -21.00
CA THR A 243 -48.81 6.99 -21.97
C THR A 243 -48.67 7.67 -23.34
N GLY A 244 -48.96 6.93 -24.42
CA GLY A 244 -49.51 7.49 -25.66
C GLY A 244 -49.13 6.76 -26.95
N ASN A 245 -49.91 5.75 -27.35
CA ASN A 245 -50.91 5.78 -28.44
C ASN A 245 -51.30 4.36 -28.87
#